data_AF-A0A538HKB9-F1
#
_entry.id   AF-A0A538HKB9-F1
#
_cell.length_a   1.000
_cell.length_b   1.000
_cell.length_c   1.000
_cell.angle_alpha   90.00
_cell.angle_beta   90.00
_cell.angle_gamma   90.00
#
_symmetry.space_group_name_H-M   'P 1'
#
loop_
_entity.id
_entity.type
_entity.pdbx_description
1 polymer ?
#
loop_
_entity_poly.entity_id
_entity_poly.type
_entity_poly.pdbx_seq_one_letter_code
_entity_poly.pdbx_strand_id
1 'polypeptide(L)'
;MTFGTTAQSGWYDLPFPSAVPLSAGTYWIGLIDGVTSNVIALRYDSVANSSAVGPDTYSDGPTNPFGTPSRYDAEQLSLYATYTPGAAGSSPLNTGPPTISGTTQQGATLTATNGTWDNNPTSFGYQWQRCDASGNACGPIGTNSSTYAVLLADVDSTIRVAVTASNAYGQNTATSAQTAVVQGLPSGGTFGQTSVGPTPDPMLADRKRVNSYQLPVAGTVTKLTVYLQSNASSGQQVLKGVIYSDSGGAPGALLAVSNELTFHGGDAAGWYDLVLRSGLSLQPGAYWIGLISGGTSYTAAFRWTSVSGSRRYNTNSYASGPSDPFGAASTDSEQISIYATYS
;
A
#
# COMPACT_ATOMS: atom_id res chain seq x y z
N MET A 1 -7.73 1.60 -68.74
CA MET A 1 -7.41 2.78 -69.57
C MET A 1 -7.26 2.31 -71.02
N THR A 2 -7.70 3.09 -72.01
CA THR A 2 -7.45 2.80 -73.43
C THR A 2 -6.46 3.84 -73.98
N PHE A 3 -5.34 3.38 -74.55
CA PHE A 3 -4.32 4.25 -75.14
C PHE A 3 -4.40 4.18 -76.66
N GLY A 4 -4.57 5.32 -77.32
CA GLY A 4 -4.69 5.41 -78.78
C GLY A 4 -3.42 5.92 -79.45
N THR A 5 -3.31 5.76 -80.78
CA THR A 5 -2.15 6.19 -81.58
C THR A 5 -1.92 7.71 -81.60
N THR A 6 -2.88 8.51 -81.13
CA THR A 6 -2.79 9.96 -81.01
C THR A 6 -2.46 10.43 -79.58
N ALA A 7 -2.36 9.51 -78.61
CA ALA A 7 -2.05 9.86 -77.24
C ALA A 7 -0.59 10.31 -77.09
N GLN A 8 -0.38 11.37 -76.31
CA GLN A 8 0.95 11.95 -76.09
C GLN A 8 1.72 11.17 -75.02
N SER A 9 3.05 11.22 -75.08
CA SER A 9 3.90 10.73 -73.98
C SER A 9 3.70 11.57 -72.72
N GLY A 10 3.53 10.92 -71.57
CA GLY A 10 3.36 11.63 -70.29
C GLY A 10 3.02 10.67 -69.15
N TRP A 11 2.74 11.24 -67.98
CA TRP A 11 2.21 10.50 -66.84
C TRP A 11 0.70 10.31 -66.98
N TYR A 12 0.22 9.11 -66.67
CA TYR A 12 -1.19 8.75 -66.72
C TYR A 12 -1.61 8.09 -65.42
N ASP A 13 -2.72 8.55 -64.84
CA ASP A 13 -3.22 8.03 -63.58
C ASP A 13 -3.97 6.71 -63.78
N LEU A 14 -3.67 5.75 -62.90
CA LEU A 14 -4.30 4.43 -62.84
C LEU A 14 -5.01 4.28 -61.48
N PRO A 15 -6.18 4.89 -61.29
CA PRO A 15 -6.85 4.89 -60.00
C PRO A 15 -7.37 3.50 -59.63
N PHE A 16 -7.13 3.09 -58.39
CA PHE A 16 -7.80 1.92 -57.82
C PHE A 16 -9.27 2.26 -57.51
N PRO A 17 -10.21 1.28 -57.61
CA PRO A 17 -11.61 1.49 -57.21
C PRO A 17 -11.79 1.90 -55.75
N SER A 18 -10.85 1.51 -54.88
CA SER A 18 -10.77 1.89 -53.47
C SER A 18 -9.32 1.99 -53.01
N ALA A 19 -9.07 2.73 -51.94
CA ALA A 19 -7.74 2.80 -51.34
C ALA A 19 -7.28 1.43 -50.84
N VAL A 20 -6.03 1.06 -51.15
CA VAL A 20 -5.42 -0.21 -50.73
C VAL A 20 -4.61 0.01 -49.45
N PRO A 21 -5.02 -0.53 -48.28
CA PRO A 21 -4.25 -0.41 -47.06
C PRO A 21 -3.02 -1.31 -47.12
N LEU A 22 -1.83 -0.72 -46.97
CA LEU A 22 -0.56 -1.43 -46.93
C LEU A 22 0.15 -1.15 -45.60
N SER A 23 0.76 -2.17 -45.03
CA SER A 23 1.72 -2.02 -43.92
C SER A 23 3.05 -1.47 -44.44
N ALA A 24 3.94 -1.02 -43.55
CA ALA A 24 5.30 -0.69 -43.95
C ALA A 24 6.00 -1.95 -44.51
N GLY A 25 6.60 -1.85 -45.69
CA GLY A 25 7.27 -2.97 -46.35
C GLY A 25 7.68 -2.66 -47.79
N THR A 26 8.30 -3.64 -48.44
CA THR A 26 8.67 -3.60 -49.85
C THR A 26 7.60 -4.29 -50.68
N TYR A 27 7.11 -3.60 -51.70
CA TYR A 27 6.05 -4.10 -52.59
C TYR A 27 6.49 -4.00 -54.05
N TRP A 28 6.07 -4.97 -54.85
CA TRP A 28 6.14 -4.88 -56.31
C TRP A 28 4.90 -4.15 -56.82
N ILE A 29 5.11 -3.15 -57.69
CA ILE A 29 4.04 -2.47 -58.42
C ILE A 29 4.24 -2.74 -59.92
N GLY A 30 3.15 -2.96 -60.64
CA GLY A 30 3.19 -3.39 -62.03
C GLY A 30 1.89 -3.15 -62.77
N LEU A 31 1.83 -3.61 -64.02
CA LEU A 31 0.73 -3.42 -64.95
C LEU A 31 0.40 -4.75 -65.61
N ILE A 32 -0.85 -4.89 -66.07
CA ILE A 32 -1.28 -5.92 -67.01
C ILE A 32 -1.75 -5.22 -68.29
N ASP A 33 -1.23 -5.63 -69.45
CA ASP A 33 -1.54 -5.05 -70.75
C ASP A 33 -2.58 -5.89 -71.51
N GLY A 34 -3.27 -5.24 -72.44
CA GLY A 34 -4.30 -5.87 -73.27
C GLY A 34 -3.72 -6.67 -74.43
N VAL A 35 -4.60 -7.25 -75.25
CA VAL A 35 -4.22 -8.13 -76.38
C VAL A 35 -3.62 -7.41 -77.60
N THR A 36 -3.47 -6.09 -77.57
CA THR A 36 -2.98 -5.29 -78.71
C THR A 36 -1.51 -4.95 -78.54
N SER A 37 -0.66 -5.50 -79.40
CA SER A 37 0.78 -5.27 -79.39
C SER A 37 1.19 -3.97 -80.10
N ASN A 38 2.36 -3.43 -79.75
CA ASN A 38 3.01 -2.28 -80.42
C ASN A 38 2.23 -0.95 -80.37
N VAL A 39 1.44 -0.72 -79.31
CA VAL A 39 0.67 0.53 -79.11
C VAL A 39 1.27 1.43 -78.02
N ILE A 40 1.85 0.83 -76.97
CA ILE A 40 2.41 1.55 -75.81
C ILE A 40 3.87 1.13 -75.64
N ALA A 41 4.73 2.09 -75.29
CA ALA A 41 6.07 1.82 -74.80
C ALA A 41 6.24 2.47 -73.42
N LEU A 42 6.83 1.75 -72.47
CA LEU A 42 7.11 2.24 -71.13
C LEU A 42 8.53 2.81 -71.08
N ARG A 43 8.70 3.94 -70.38
CA ARG A 43 10.03 4.44 -70.02
C ARG A 43 10.55 3.63 -68.83
N TYR A 44 11.85 3.37 -68.80
CA TYR A 44 12.49 2.66 -67.71
C TYR A 44 13.94 3.12 -67.53
N ASP A 45 14.46 2.93 -66.32
CA ASP A 45 15.88 3.01 -66.02
C ASP A 45 16.50 1.60 -65.98
N SER A 46 17.78 1.50 -66.33
CA SER A 46 18.48 0.20 -66.35
C SER A 46 18.91 -0.20 -64.94
N VAL A 47 18.15 -1.08 -64.30
CA VAL A 47 18.42 -1.60 -62.94
C VAL A 47 18.26 -3.11 -62.93
N ALA A 48 19.31 -3.86 -62.60
CA ALA A 48 19.30 -5.31 -62.66
C ALA A 48 18.20 -5.94 -61.79
N ASN A 49 17.49 -6.94 -62.33
CA ASN A 49 16.42 -7.70 -61.65
C ASN A 49 15.32 -6.81 -61.04
N SER A 50 15.02 -5.67 -61.67
CA SER A 50 14.05 -4.69 -61.17
C SER A 50 12.64 -4.84 -61.73
N SER A 51 12.45 -5.76 -62.68
CA SER A 51 11.14 -6.14 -63.19
C SER A 51 11.05 -7.66 -63.35
N ALA A 52 9.83 -8.17 -63.15
CA ALA A 52 9.47 -9.57 -63.34
C ALA A 52 8.29 -9.64 -64.30
N VAL A 53 8.36 -10.49 -65.32
CA VAL A 53 7.32 -10.60 -66.35
C VAL A 53 6.79 -12.02 -66.41
N GLY A 54 5.47 -12.18 -66.44
CA GLY A 54 4.78 -13.46 -66.60
C GLY A 54 3.65 -13.33 -67.63
N PRO A 55 3.31 -14.40 -68.36
CA PRO A 55 2.13 -14.39 -69.21
C PRO A 55 0.87 -14.32 -68.33
N ASP A 56 -0.08 -13.47 -68.72
CA ASP A 56 -1.38 -13.37 -68.07
C ASP A 56 -2.46 -13.03 -69.11
N THR A 57 -3.73 -13.27 -68.78
CA THR A 57 -4.85 -12.88 -69.63
C THR A 57 -5.45 -11.57 -69.12
N TYR A 58 -5.73 -10.61 -70.01
CA TYR A 58 -6.21 -9.29 -69.55
C TYR A 58 -7.63 -9.35 -68.99
N SER A 59 -8.49 -10.21 -69.55
CA SER A 59 -9.94 -10.21 -69.29
C SER A 59 -10.36 -10.84 -67.96
N ASP A 60 -9.56 -11.73 -67.41
CA ASP A 60 -9.73 -12.36 -66.08
C ASP A 60 -9.01 -11.59 -64.97
N GLY A 61 -8.20 -10.59 -65.34
CA GLY A 61 -7.44 -9.76 -64.40
C GLY A 61 -6.16 -10.43 -63.94
N PRO A 62 -5.33 -9.73 -63.14
CA PRO A 62 -4.03 -10.25 -62.75
C PRO A 62 -4.16 -11.49 -61.86
N THR A 63 -3.39 -12.53 -62.17
CA THR A 63 -3.31 -13.75 -61.38
C THR A 63 -2.81 -13.46 -59.96
N ASN A 64 -3.42 -14.08 -58.95
CA ASN A 64 -3.01 -13.97 -57.56
C ASN A 64 -2.85 -15.36 -56.93
N PRO A 65 -1.63 -15.78 -56.52
CA PRO A 65 -0.37 -15.02 -56.52
C PRO A 65 0.21 -14.82 -57.93
N PHE A 66 1.19 -13.92 -58.08
CA PHE A 66 1.87 -13.61 -59.37
C PHE A 66 2.36 -14.85 -60.14
N GLY A 67 2.67 -15.95 -59.44
CA GLY A 67 3.22 -17.16 -60.02
C GLY A 67 4.73 -17.07 -60.26
N THR A 68 5.27 -18.01 -61.04
CA THR A 68 6.69 -18.03 -61.40
C THR A 68 6.96 -17.09 -62.58
N PRO A 69 7.80 -16.06 -62.44
CA PRO A 69 8.10 -15.17 -63.55
C PRO A 69 8.73 -15.93 -64.74
N SER A 70 8.30 -15.60 -65.94
CA SER A 70 8.89 -16.12 -67.18
C SER A 70 10.31 -15.58 -67.39
N ARG A 71 10.58 -14.37 -66.90
CA ARG A 71 11.90 -13.73 -66.89
C ARG A 71 11.95 -12.60 -65.87
N TYR A 72 13.17 -12.18 -65.56
CA TYR A 72 13.47 -10.95 -64.86
C TYR A 72 14.28 -10.05 -65.80
N ASP A 73 13.87 -8.80 -65.92
CA ASP A 73 14.53 -7.83 -66.80
C ASP A 73 15.21 -6.74 -65.97
N ALA A 74 16.11 -6.01 -66.62
CA ALA A 74 16.82 -4.88 -66.02
C ALA A 74 16.08 -3.54 -66.26
N GLU A 75 14.75 -3.55 -66.19
CA GLU A 75 13.90 -2.44 -66.64
C GLU A 75 13.04 -1.90 -65.49
N GLN A 76 13.58 -0.96 -64.71
CA GLN A 76 12.80 -0.32 -63.66
C GLN A 76 11.84 0.67 -64.29
N LEU A 77 10.58 0.25 -64.44
CA LEU A 77 9.54 1.03 -65.09
C LEU A 77 9.36 2.39 -64.40
N SER A 78 9.16 3.43 -65.20
CA SER A 78 8.68 4.74 -64.75
C SER A 78 7.23 4.62 -64.29
N LEU A 79 7.04 4.05 -63.09
CA LEU A 79 5.77 3.78 -62.43
C LEU A 79 5.95 4.10 -60.94
N TYR A 80 5.05 4.89 -60.38
CA TYR A 80 5.02 5.19 -58.95
C TYR A 80 3.60 5.17 -58.42
N ALA A 81 3.46 4.91 -57.12
CA ALA A 81 2.19 5.03 -56.40
C ALA A 81 2.21 6.30 -55.54
N THR A 82 1.11 7.06 -55.58
CA THR A 82 0.85 8.08 -54.56
C THR A 82 0.14 7.45 -53.38
N TYR A 83 0.51 7.82 -52.16
CA TYR A 83 -0.14 7.34 -50.95
C TYR A 83 -0.41 8.49 -49.99
N THR A 84 -1.45 8.33 -49.17
CA THR A 84 -1.66 9.19 -47.99
C THR A 84 -1.08 8.45 -46.79
N PRO A 85 -0.05 8.98 -46.11
CA PRO A 85 0.43 8.38 -44.87
C PRO A 85 -0.72 8.28 -43.86
N GLY A 86 -0.87 7.13 -43.19
CA GLY A 86 -1.72 7.04 -42.01
C GLY A 86 -1.23 8.05 -40.95
N ALA A 87 -2.16 8.63 -40.18
CA ALA A 87 -1.80 9.58 -39.12
C ALA A 87 -0.71 8.97 -38.22
N ALA A 88 0.41 9.68 -38.05
CA ALA A 88 1.49 9.24 -37.17
C ALA A 88 0.94 9.11 -35.75
N GLY A 89 1.04 7.93 -35.15
CA GLY A 89 0.64 7.74 -33.76
C GLY A 89 1.54 8.55 -32.83
N SER A 90 0.99 8.96 -31.69
CA SER A 90 1.68 9.77 -30.67
C SER A 90 1.95 8.93 -29.42
N SER A 91 3.01 9.26 -28.69
CA SER A 91 3.26 8.66 -27.38
C SER A 91 2.18 9.06 -26.36
N PRO A 92 2.04 8.33 -25.24
CA PRO A 92 1.05 8.66 -24.23
C PRO A 92 1.19 10.09 -23.71
N LEU A 93 0.06 10.77 -23.54
CA LEU A 93 0.00 12.13 -22.99
C LEU A 93 -0.84 12.11 -21.71
N ASN A 94 -0.25 12.51 -20.59
CA ASN A 94 -0.98 12.57 -19.32
C ASN A 94 -1.99 13.72 -19.34
N THR A 95 -3.24 13.45 -18.98
CA THR A 95 -4.33 14.44 -18.83
C THR A 95 -4.77 14.61 -17.39
N GLY A 96 -4.33 13.71 -16.50
CA GLY A 96 -4.60 13.76 -15.07
C GLY A 96 -3.57 12.92 -14.31
N PRO A 97 -2.94 13.47 -13.26
CA PRO A 97 -1.85 12.79 -12.56
C PRO A 97 -2.36 11.55 -11.80
N PRO A 98 -1.49 10.57 -11.53
CA PRO A 98 -1.81 9.46 -10.64
C PRO A 98 -2.06 9.94 -9.20
N THR A 99 -2.84 9.19 -8.45
CA THR A 99 -3.19 9.48 -7.05
C THR A 99 -2.81 8.31 -6.14
N ILE A 100 -2.39 8.61 -4.92
CA ILE A 100 -2.08 7.61 -3.88
C ILE A 100 -3.24 7.53 -2.89
N SER A 101 -3.60 6.31 -2.49
CA SER A 101 -4.58 6.00 -1.45
C SER A 101 -4.01 5.01 -0.43
N GLY A 102 -4.59 4.97 0.77
CA GLY A 102 -4.13 4.15 1.90
C GLY A 102 -3.68 4.99 3.11
N THR A 103 -3.37 4.31 4.21
CA THR A 103 -2.90 4.97 5.44
C THR A 103 -1.41 5.21 5.37
N THR A 104 -0.96 6.43 5.66
CA THR A 104 0.46 6.82 5.68
C THR A 104 1.10 6.45 7.02
N GLN A 105 1.18 5.15 7.28
CA GLN A 105 1.75 4.61 8.52
C GLN A 105 2.64 3.41 8.18
N GLN A 106 3.76 3.28 8.90
CA GLN A 106 4.62 2.10 8.83
C GLN A 106 3.79 0.80 8.92
N GLY A 107 4.06 -0.13 8.00
CA GLY A 107 3.37 -1.43 7.91
C GLY A 107 2.06 -1.41 7.12
N ALA A 108 1.52 -0.23 6.79
CA ALA A 108 0.36 -0.12 5.91
C ALA A 108 0.77 -0.26 4.43
N THR A 109 -0.22 -0.46 3.57
CA THR A 109 -0.04 -0.52 2.11
C THR A 109 -0.66 0.72 1.46
N LEU A 110 0.13 1.39 0.62
CA LEU A 110 -0.31 2.44 -0.28
C LEU A 110 -0.61 1.86 -1.67
N THR A 111 -1.61 2.41 -2.34
CA THR A 111 -2.03 2.01 -3.69
C THR A 111 -2.08 3.23 -4.59
N ALA A 112 -1.45 3.13 -5.76
CA ALA A 112 -1.44 4.14 -6.80
C ALA A 112 -2.49 3.86 -7.88
N THR A 113 -3.12 4.91 -8.42
CA THR A 113 -3.85 4.85 -9.69
C THR A 113 -2.90 5.11 -10.85
N ASN A 114 -3.31 4.79 -12.09
CA ASN A 114 -2.52 5.10 -13.28
C ASN A 114 -2.54 6.59 -13.65
N GLY A 115 -3.52 7.36 -13.17
CA GLY A 115 -3.90 8.64 -13.77
C GLY A 115 -4.72 8.45 -15.05
N THR A 116 -4.94 9.54 -15.79
CA THR A 116 -5.65 9.53 -17.09
C THR A 116 -4.71 9.94 -18.21
N TRP A 117 -4.88 9.31 -19.37
CA TRP A 117 -3.94 9.39 -20.48
C TRP A 117 -4.67 9.38 -21.83
N ASP A 118 -4.20 10.21 -22.75
CA ASP A 118 -4.54 10.14 -24.17
C ASP A 118 -3.57 9.23 -24.92
N ASN A 119 -3.84 9.01 -26.21
CA ASN A 119 -3.02 8.20 -27.13
C ASN A 119 -2.90 6.72 -26.75
N ASN A 120 -3.92 6.16 -26.08
CA ASN A 120 -4.13 4.73 -25.84
C ASN A 120 -2.89 3.98 -25.30
N PRO A 121 -2.48 4.21 -24.05
CA PRO A 121 -1.43 3.41 -23.42
C PRO A 121 -1.78 1.92 -23.40
N THR A 122 -0.79 1.07 -23.64
CA THR A 122 -0.92 -0.39 -23.60
C THR A 122 -0.31 -1.01 -22.36
N SER A 123 0.56 -0.29 -21.64
CA SER A 123 1.14 -0.76 -20.37
C SER A 123 1.52 0.40 -19.45
N PHE A 124 1.71 0.08 -18.16
CA PHE A 124 2.09 1.02 -17.10
C PHE A 124 3.23 0.47 -16.25
N GLY A 125 4.17 1.35 -15.89
CA GLY A 125 5.22 1.11 -14.89
C GLY A 125 5.13 2.12 -13.75
N TYR A 126 5.63 1.75 -12.58
CA TYR A 126 5.57 2.50 -11.34
C TYR A 126 6.96 2.61 -10.72
N GLN A 127 7.30 3.82 -10.26
CA GLN A 127 8.47 4.07 -9.44
C GLN A 127 8.02 4.84 -8.21
N TRP A 128 7.95 4.15 -7.07
CA TRP A 128 7.72 4.81 -5.79
C TRP A 128 8.95 5.63 -5.40
N GLN A 129 8.73 6.75 -4.71
CA GLN A 129 9.77 7.66 -4.29
C GLN A 129 9.55 8.09 -2.84
N ARG A 130 10.65 8.14 -2.07
CA ARG A 130 10.69 8.73 -0.73
C ARG A 130 11.28 10.12 -0.84
N CYS A 131 10.57 11.10 -0.32
CA CYS A 131 10.97 12.49 -0.24
C CYS A 131 11.12 12.90 1.23
N ASP A 132 11.77 14.02 1.52
CA ASP A 132 11.79 14.58 2.86
C ASP A 132 10.37 14.97 3.37
N ALA A 133 10.27 15.37 4.62
CA ALA A 133 9.00 15.77 5.25
C ALA A 133 8.28 16.93 4.53
N SER A 134 9.01 17.73 3.75
CA SER A 134 8.46 18.85 2.97
C SER A 134 8.13 18.47 1.53
N GLY A 135 8.49 17.26 1.08
CA GLY A 135 8.24 16.80 -0.29
C GLY A 135 9.38 16.94 -1.27
N ASN A 136 10.58 17.28 -0.81
CA ASN A 136 11.75 17.50 -1.66
C ASN A 136 12.73 16.33 -1.55
N ALA A 137 13.87 16.44 -2.24
CA ALA A 137 14.96 15.44 -2.19
C ALA A 137 14.49 13.99 -2.40
N CYS A 138 13.61 13.81 -3.39
CA CYS A 138 12.99 12.51 -3.65
C CYS A 138 13.97 11.50 -4.26
N GLY A 139 14.06 10.31 -3.66
CA GLY A 139 14.84 9.18 -4.16
C GLY A 139 13.97 7.95 -4.43
N PRO A 140 14.35 7.06 -5.36
CA PRO A 140 13.57 5.88 -5.71
C PRO A 140 13.51 4.87 -4.54
N ILE A 141 12.33 4.29 -4.33
CA ILE A 141 12.05 3.22 -3.37
C ILE A 141 11.12 2.18 -4.00
N GLY A 142 11.03 1.00 -3.39
CA GLY A 142 10.07 -0.04 -3.78
C GLY A 142 10.35 -0.69 -5.13
N THR A 143 9.40 -1.51 -5.56
CA THR A 143 9.45 -2.24 -6.83
C THR A 143 8.48 -1.64 -7.85
N ASN A 144 8.54 -2.11 -9.09
CA ASN A 144 7.63 -1.75 -10.18
C ASN A 144 6.22 -2.34 -9.98
N SER A 145 5.53 -1.89 -8.93
CA SER A 145 4.20 -2.35 -8.52
C SER A 145 3.28 -1.17 -8.28
N SER A 146 1.98 -1.34 -8.57
CA SER A 146 0.94 -0.34 -8.25
C SER A 146 0.70 -0.19 -6.75
N THR A 147 1.29 -1.05 -5.93
CA THR A 147 1.22 -1.03 -4.47
C THR A 147 2.60 -0.90 -3.83
N TYR A 148 2.64 -0.26 -2.67
CA TYR A 148 3.85 -0.10 -1.86
C TYR A 148 3.55 -0.33 -0.38
N ALA A 149 4.30 -1.25 0.25
CA ALA A 149 4.28 -1.43 1.69
C ALA A 149 5.17 -0.37 2.34
N VAL A 150 4.60 0.43 3.23
CA VAL A 150 5.32 1.48 3.96
C VAL A 150 6.26 0.84 4.98
N LEU A 151 7.54 1.16 4.90
CA LEU A 151 8.60 0.60 5.73
C LEU A 151 8.97 1.54 6.88
N LEU A 152 9.73 1.03 7.85
CA LEU A 152 10.26 1.84 8.95
C LEU A 152 11.10 3.03 8.45
N ALA A 153 11.86 2.82 7.38
CA ALA A 153 12.73 3.85 6.83
C ALA A 153 11.95 5.00 6.15
N ASP A 154 10.64 4.84 5.92
CA ASP A 154 9.77 5.88 5.39
C ASP A 154 9.24 6.83 6.47
N VAL A 155 9.39 6.49 7.76
CA VAL A 155 8.90 7.33 8.86
C VAL A 155 9.53 8.73 8.78
N ASP A 156 8.72 9.75 9.09
CA ASP A 156 9.07 11.16 8.98
C ASP A 156 9.34 11.66 7.54
N SER A 157 9.08 10.82 6.53
CA SER A 157 9.19 11.15 5.11
C SER A 157 7.81 11.31 4.46
N THR A 158 7.77 11.88 3.25
CA THR A 158 6.59 11.83 2.38
C THR A 158 6.83 10.87 1.22
N ILE A 159 5.76 10.31 0.65
CA ILE A 159 5.83 9.33 -0.43
C ILE A 159 5.14 9.88 -1.69
N ARG A 160 5.71 9.57 -2.86
CA ARG A 160 5.14 9.86 -4.19
C ARG A 160 5.30 8.63 -5.10
N VAL A 161 4.56 8.61 -6.20
CA VAL A 161 4.76 7.62 -7.27
C VAL A 161 4.87 8.32 -8.62
N ALA A 162 5.85 7.91 -9.42
CA ALA A 162 5.93 8.23 -10.84
C ALA A 162 5.38 7.06 -11.65
N VAL A 163 4.38 7.32 -12.48
CA VAL A 163 3.74 6.34 -13.36
C VAL A 163 4.14 6.62 -14.80
N THR A 164 4.76 5.64 -15.44
CA THR A 164 5.15 5.68 -16.86
C THR A 164 4.13 4.91 -17.68
N ALA A 165 3.48 5.56 -18.63
CA ALA A 165 2.57 4.93 -19.57
C ALA A 165 3.29 4.74 -20.91
N SER A 166 3.09 3.58 -21.55
CA SER A 166 3.76 3.21 -22.80
C SER A 166 2.79 2.75 -23.87
N ASN A 167 3.09 3.03 -25.14
CA ASN A 167 2.43 2.46 -26.32
C ASN A 167 3.47 2.15 -27.41
N ALA A 168 3.04 1.74 -28.60
CA ALA A 168 3.95 1.44 -29.72
C ALA A 168 4.76 2.64 -30.23
N TYR A 169 4.37 3.86 -29.87
CA TYR A 169 4.97 5.13 -30.31
C TYR A 169 5.86 5.78 -29.26
N GLY A 170 5.95 5.21 -28.05
CA GLY A 170 6.84 5.68 -27.00
C GLY A 170 6.24 5.61 -25.61
N GLN A 171 6.83 6.36 -24.68
CA GLN A 171 6.42 6.40 -23.28
C GLN A 171 6.48 7.81 -22.72
N ASN A 172 5.69 8.07 -21.68
CA ASN A 172 5.72 9.33 -20.95
C ASN A 172 5.39 9.08 -19.46
N THR A 173 5.87 9.94 -18.57
CA THR A 173 5.80 9.76 -17.12
C THR A 173 5.04 10.90 -16.45
N ALA A 174 4.16 10.57 -15.51
CA ALA A 174 3.45 11.52 -14.66
C ALA A 174 3.67 11.17 -13.18
N THR A 175 3.78 12.18 -12.31
CA THR A 175 4.05 12.00 -10.89
C THR A 175 2.86 12.43 -10.05
N SER A 176 2.58 11.68 -8.98
CA SER A 176 1.50 12.02 -8.04
C SER A 176 1.87 13.22 -7.14
N ALA A 177 0.86 13.79 -6.50
CA ALA A 177 1.08 14.57 -5.28
C ALA A 177 1.70 13.69 -4.18
N GLN A 178 2.33 14.34 -3.19
CA GLN A 178 2.83 13.64 -2.02
C GLN A 178 1.74 13.21 -1.07
N THR A 179 2.02 12.15 -0.33
CA THR A 179 1.24 11.78 0.85
C THR A 179 1.47 12.75 2.01
N ALA A 180 0.64 12.63 3.06
CA ALA A 180 1.02 13.14 4.37
C ALA A 180 2.33 12.49 4.87
N VAL A 181 2.97 13.11 5.85
CA VAL A 181 4.18 12.55 6.49
C VAL A 181 3.84 11.20 7.11
N VAL A 182 4.64 10.20 6.75
CA VAL A 182 4.48 8.82 7.23
C VAL A 182 4.69 8.78 8.73
N GLN A 183 3.70 8.23 9.43
CA GLN A 183 3.76 7.99 10.86
C GLN A 183 4.45 6.66 11.15
N GLY A 184 5.26 6.63 12.20
CA GLY A 184 5.73 5.36 12.77
C GLY A 184 4.56 4.51 13.26
N LEU A 185 4.82 3.22 13.47
CA LEU A 185 3.95 2.47 14.39
C LEU A 185 4.00 3.16 15.75
N PRO A 186 2.89 3.16 16.52
CA PRO A 186 2.93 3.70 17.86
C PRO A 186 4.01 2.93 18.63
N SER A 187 5.05 3.64 19.08
CA SER A 187 6.14 3.03 19.85
C SER A 187 5.56 2.70 21.22
N GLY A 188 5.10 1.46 21.38
CA GLY A 188 4.48 1.04 22.63
C GLY A 188 5.43 1.25 23.81
N GLY A 189 4.86 1.68 24.93
CA GLY A 189 5.58 1.96 26.16
C GLY A 189 4.97 1.23 27.35
N THR A 190 5.63 1.34 28.49
CA THR A 190 5.06 0.96 29.78
C THR A 190 5.12 2.12 30.74
N PHE A 191 4.10 2.25 31.60
CA PHE A 191 4.16 3.12 32.77
C PHE A 191 3.69 2.33 33.98
N GLY A 192 4.41 2.44 35.10
CA GLY A 192 4.23 1.57 36.25
C GLY A 192 5.55 1.05 36.82
N GLN A 193 5.46 0.06 37.70
CA GLN A 193 6.60 -0.64 38.28
C GLN A 193 6.86 -1.94 37.51
N THR A 194 7.91 -1.95 36.70
CA THR A 194 8.37 -3.13 35.91
C THR A 194 9.37 -4.01 36.66
N SER A 195 9.89 -3.54 37.81
CA SER A 195 10.75 -4.33 38.67
C SER A 195 9.94 -5.07 39.73
N VAL A 196 10.33 -6.31 40.04
CA VAL A 196 9.66 -7.10 41.08
C VAL A 196 10.09 -6.62 42.46
N GLY A 197 9.13 -6.20 43.27
CA GLY A 197 9.38 -5.78 44.65
C GLY A 197 9.85 -6.93 45.56
N PRO A 198 10.59 -6.63 46.64
CA PRO A 198 11.16 -7.65 47.52
C PRO A 198 10.13 -8.30 48.46
N THR A 199 8.99 -7.66 48.71
CA THR A 199 8.05 -8.09 49.75
C THR A 199 6.74 -8.57 49.14
N PRO A 200 6.19 -9.71 49.60
CA PRO A 200 4.85 -10.16 49.21
C PRO A 200 3.75 -9.47 50.05
N ASP A 201 2.61 -9.19 49.44
CA ASP A 201 1.35 -8.84 50.11
C ASP A 201 0.28 -9.89 49.76
N PRO A 202 -0.07 -10.80 50.69
CA PRO A 202 -1.16 -11.75 50.53
C PRO A 202 -2.50 -11.05 50.31
N MET A 203 -3.15 -11.33 49.18
CA MET A 203 -4.40 -10.68 48.82
C MET A 203 -5.52 -11.04 49.81
N LEU A 204 -6.07 -10.02 50.46
CA LEU A 204 -7.36 -10.09 51.16
C LEU A 204 -8.52 -10.05 50.17
N ALA A 205 -9.62 -10.69 50.56
CA ALA A 205 -10.86 -10.70 49.81
C ALA A 205 -11.44 -9.28 49.62
N ASP A 206 -12.13 -9.08 48.49
CA ASP A 206 -12.98 -7.92 48.22
C ASP A 206 -12.30 -6.57 48.49
N ARG A 207 -11.16 -6.33 47.84
CA ARG A 207 -10.34 -5.14 48.08
C ARG A 207 -9.76 -4.57 46.81
N LYS A 208 -9.95 -3.25 46.62
CA LYS A 208 -9.30 -2.47 45.57
C LYS A 208 -8.01 -1.87 46.08
N ARG A 209 -6.98 -1.86 45.25
CA ARG A 209 -5.67 -1.28 45.55
C ARG A 209 -5.10 -0.66 44.28
N VAL A 210 -4.62 0.58 44.36
CA VAL A 210 -4.03 1.31 43.22
C VAL A 210 -2.80 2.12 43.63
N ASN A 211 -1.85 2.28 42.72
CA ASN A 211 -0.71 3.18 42.83
C ASN A 211 -0.73 4.20 41.68
N SER A 212 -0.19 5.41 41.94
CA SER A 212 -0.13 6.48 40.94
C SER A 212 1.15 6.41 40.11
N TYR A 213 1.02 6.58 38.80
CA TYR A 213 2.14 6.65 37.85
C TYR A 213 1.88 7.69 36.77
N GLN A 214 2.96 8.22 36.21
CA GLN A 214 2.91 9.18 35.11
C GLN A 214 2.91 8.45 33.76
N LEU A 215 1.92 8.75 32.92
CA LEU A 215 1.94 8.45 31.49
C LEU A 215 2.66 9.61 30.78
N PRO A 216 3.85 9.41 30.20
CA PRO A 216 4.65 10.51 29.66
C PRO A 216 4.16 11.03 28.29
N VAL A 217 3.48 10.18 27.51
CA VAL A 217 3.02 10.47 26.15
C VAL A 217 1.60 9.92 25.99
N ALA A 218 0.76 10.60 25.19
CA ALA A 218 -0.57 10.09 24.87
C ALA A 218 -0.48 8.70 24.24
N GLY A 219 -1.45 7.83 24.53
CA GLY A 219 -1.47 6.49 23.96
C GLY A 219 -2.70 5.69 24.38
N THR A 220 -2.88 4.54 23.75
CA THR A 220 -3.99 3.62 24.04
C THR A 220 -3.49 2.46 24.88
N VAL A 221 -3.95 2.39 26.13
CA VAL A 221 -3.65 1.29 27.05
C VAL A 221 -4.48 0.08 26.67
N THR A 222 -3.85 -1.11 26.61
CA THR A 222 -4.53 -2.36 26.23
C THR A 222 -4.52 -3.41 27.34
N LYS A 223 -3.58 -3.33 28.28
CA LYS A 223 -3.48 -4.25 29.41
C LYS A 223 -2.74 -3.63 30.59
N LEU A 224 -3.01 -4.17 31.79
CA LEU A 224 -2.09 -4.10 32.92
C LEU A 224 -1.35 -5.44 33.03
N THR A 225 -0.14 -5.43 33.58
CA THR A 225 0.63 -6.64 33.87
C THR A 225 1.11 -6.56 35.32
N VAL A 226 0.75 -7.56 36.13
CA VAL A 226 1.03 -7.60 37.57
C VAL A 226 1.87 -8.83 37.92
N TYR A 227 2.85 -8.68 38.81
CA TYR A 227 3.62 -9.83 39.30
C TYR A 227 2.85 -10.54 40.42
N LEU A 228 2.47 -11.79 40.18
CA LEU A 228 1.76 -12.64 41.12
C LEU A 228 2.65 -13.78 41.59
N GLN A 229 2.37 -14.26 42.79
CA GLN A 229 2.90 -15.50 43.33
C GLN A 229 1.82 -16.23 44.12
N SER A 230 1.94 -17.54 44.22
CA SER A 230 1.08 -18.31 45.12
C SER A 230 1.39 -18.04 46.59
N ASN A 231 0.33 -18.03 47.40
CA ASN A 231 0.40 -17.96 48.87
C ASN A 231 -0.32 -19.16 49.56
N ALA A 232 -0.91 -20.07 48.77
CA ALA A 232 -1.51 -21.32 49.23
C ALA A 232 -1.20 -22.48 48.26
N SER A 233 -1.34 -23.73 48.70
CA SER A 233 -1.16 -24.91 47.83
C SER A 233 -2.44 -25.35 47.10
N SER A 234 -3.57 -24.73 47.40
CA SER A 234 -4.88 -25.01 46.79
C SER A 234 -5.81 -23.80 46.87
N GLY A 235 -6.97 -23.89 46.21
CA GLY A 235 -7.94 -22.79 46.09
C GLY A 235 -7.69 -21.88 44.89
N GLN A 236 -8.53 -20.88 44.71
CA GLN A 236 -8.39 -19.90 43.63
C GLN A 236 -8.73 -18.49 44.11
N GLN A 237 -8.07 -17.51 43.53
CA GLN A 237 -8.41 -16.10 43.61
C GLN A 237 -8.70 -15.56 42.22
N VAL A 238 -9.78 -14.79 42.10
CA VAL A 238 -10.07 -14.03 40.87
C VAL A 238 -9.67 -12.58 41.05
N LEU A 239 -9.22 -11.92 39.99
CA LEU A 239 -8.86 -10.50 40.01
C LEU A 239 -9.16 -9.81 38.68
N LYS A 240 -9.35 -8.49 38.74
CA LYS A 240 -9.45 -7.61 37.56
C LYS A 240 -8.52 -6.42 37.76
N GLY A 241 -7.82 -6.03 36.71
CA GLY A 241 -7.09 -4.77 36.64
C GLY A 241 -8.05 -3.59 36.56
N VAL A 242 -7.68 -2.47 37.17
CA VAL A 242 -8.45 -1.23 37.19
C VAL A 242 -7.55 -0.03 36.92
N ILE A 243 -8.09 0.96 36.21
CA ILE A 243 -7.44 2.25 35.98
C ILE A 243 -8.40 3.35 36.41
N TYR A 244 -7.93 4.28 37.24
CA TYR A 244 -8.66 5.46 37.66
C TYR A 244 -7.92 6.73 37.23
N SER A 245 -8.66 7.81 37.01
CA SER A 245 -8.08 9.14 36.81
C SER A 245 -7.38 9.62 38.08
N ASP A 246 -6.42 10.53 37.96
CA ASP A 246 -5.98 11.33 39.10
C ASP A 246 -6.95 12.48 39.36
N SER A 247 -7.19 12.78 40.64
CA SER A 247 -8.01 13.88 41.12
C SER A 247 -7.28 14.57 42.27
N GLY A 248 -6.21 15.31 41.96
CA GLY A 248 -5.45 16.08 42.94
C GLY A 248 -4.57 15.20 43.83
N GLY A 249 -3.93 14.18 43.27
CA GLY A 249 -3.10 13.23 44.01
C GLY A 249 -3.89 12.14 44.74
N ALA A 250 -5.12 11.89 44.33
CA ALA A 250 -5.97 10.79 44.79
C ALA A 250 -6.71 10.14 43.61
N PRO A 251 -7.07 8.85 43.67
CA PRO A 251 -7.81 8.18 42.61
C PRO A 251 -9.23 8.75 42.50
N GLY A 252 -9.59 9.17 41.29
CA GLY A 252 -10.87 9.80 40.95
C GLY A 252 -11.86 8.84 40.29
N ALA A 253 -12.23 9.14 39.05
CA ALA A 253 -13.20 8.38 38.26
C ALA A 253 -12.60 7.08 37.72
N LEU A 254 -13.39 6.02 37.63
CA LEU A 254 -12.99 4.76 37.03
C LEU A 254 -12.94 4.90 35.50
N LEU A 255 -11.80 4.58 34.90
CA LEU A 255 -11.58 4.72 33.46
C LEU A 255 -11.64 3.38 32.72
N ALA A 256 -11.14 2.31 33.32
CA ALA A 256 -11.18 0.97 32.71
C ALA A 256 -11.13 -0.17 33.72
N VAL A 257 -11.64 -1.32 33.27
CA VAL A 257 -11.61 -2.61 33.98
C VAL A 257 -11.17 -3.69 32.99
N SER A 258 -10.31 -4.60 33.45
CA SER A 258 -9.87 -5.74 32.64
C SER A 258 -10.92 -6.87 32.54
N ASN A 259 -10.62 -7.84 31.69
CA ASN A 259 -11.16 -9.19 31.81
C ASN A 259 -10.73 -9.83 33.13
N GLU A 260 -11.50 -10.81 33.58
CA GLU A 260 -11.18 -11.57 34.79
C GLU A 260 -9.97 -12.46 34.56
N LEU A 261 -9.06 -12.47 35.53
CA LEU A 261 -7.98 -13.44 35.64
C LEU A 261 -8.25 -14.33 36.87
N THR A 262 -8.15 -15.64 36.68
CA THR A 262 -8.17 -16.62 37.78
C THR A 262 -6.74 -17.09 38.04
N PHE A 263 -6.30 -17.01 39.30
CA PHE A 263 -5.01 -17.49 39.77
C PHE A 263 -5.23 -18.56 40.84
N HIS A 264 -4.58 -19.71 40.67
CA HIS A 264 -4.76 -20.87 41.54
C HIS A 264 -3.64 -20.99 42.58
N GLY A 265 -3.98 -21.56 43.73
CA GLY A 265 -2.98 -21.96 44.72
C GLY A 265 -2.05 -23.02 44.11
N GLY A 266 -0.76 -22.71 44.06
CA GLY A 266 0.28 -23.55 43.45
C GLY A 266 0.77 -23.06 42.09
N ASP A 267 0.11 -22.05 41.51
CA ASP A 267 0.58 -21.43 40.27
C ASP A 267 1.97 -20.80 40.44
N ALA A 268 2.77 -20.84 39.37
CA ALA A 268 4.13 -20.30 39.36
C ALA A 268 4.14 -18.80 39.61
N ALA A 269 5.19 -18.31 40.28
CA ALA A 269 5.39 -16.86 40.39
C ALA A 269 5.80 -16.27 39.04
N GLY A 270 5.20 -15.14 38.66
CA GLY A 270 5.45 -14.53 37.35
C GLY A 270 4.63 -13.28 37.08
N TRP A 271 4.86 -12.69 35.90
CA TRP A 271 4.07 -11.58 35.39
C TRP A 271 2.83 -12.10 34.67
N TYR A 272 1.66 -11.63 35.08
CA TYR A 272 0.36 -12.02 34.53
C TYR A 272 -0.36 -10.82 33.93
N ASP A 273 -0.91 -11.01 32.74
CA ASP A 273 -1.64 -9.98 32.00
C ASP A 273 -3.11 -9.88 32.44
N LEU A 274 -3.54 -8.65 32.65
CA LEU A 274 -4.90 -8.21 32.91
C LEU A 274 -5.36 -7.38 31.71
N VAL A 275 -5.81 -8.06 30.66
CA VAL A 275 -6.19 -7.45 29.37
C VAL A 275 -7.45 -6.60 29.53
N LEU A 276 -7.42 -5.34 29.09
CA LEU A 276 -8.57 -4.44 29.15
C LEU A 276 -9.69 -4.93 28.22
N ARG A 277 -10.95 -4.73 28.62
CA ARG A 277 -12.13 -5.11 27.80
C ARG A 277 -12.18 -4.36 26.46
N SER A 278 -11.64 -3.15 26.44
CA SER A 278 -11.43 -2.30 25.28
C SER A 278 -10.18 -1.45 25.50
N GLY A 279 -9.54 -1.01 24.42
CA GLY A 279 -8.42 -0.06 24.51
C GLY A 279 -8.88 1.26 25.16
N LEU A 280 -8.06 1.81 26.05
CA LEU A 280 -8.30 3.08 26.75
C LEU A 280 -7.31 4.14 26.26
N SER A 281 -7.79 5.12 25.48
CA SER A 281 -6.97 6.25 25.04
C SER A 281 -6.81 7.28 26.16
N LEU A 282 -5.57 7.59 26.52
CA LEU A 282 -5.20 8.51 27.59
C LEU A 282 -4.27 9.61 27.07
N GLN A 283 -4.36 10.79 27.68
CA GLN A 283 -3.43 11.90 27.47
C GLN A 283 -2.29 11.84 28.50
N PRO A 284 -1.14 12.51 28.28
CA PRO A 284 -0.07 12.57 29.27
C PRO A 284 -0.59 13.07 30.62
N GLY A 285 -0.21 12.41 31.71
CA GLY A 285 -0.68 12.76 33.05
C GLY A 285 -0.59 11.64 34.06
N ALA A 286 -1.04 11.93 35.28
CA ALA A 286 -1.09 10.98 36.39
C ALA A 286 -2.32 10.07 36.27
N TYR A 287 -2.11 8.76 36.45
CA TYR A 287 -3.17 7.77 36.53
C TYR A 287 -2.92 6.77 37.65
N TRP A 288 -4.01 6.27 38.23
CA TRP A 288 -3.97 5.28 39.29
C TRP A 288 -4.27 3.90 38.72
N ILE A 289 -3.26 3.02 38.68
CA ILE A 289 -3.40 1.65 38.15
C ILE A 289 -3.34 0.64 39.29
N GLY A 290 -4.06 -0.46 39.17
CA GLY A 290 -4.08 -1.47 40.21
C GLY A 290 -5.06 -2.60 39.92
N LEU A 291 -5.62 -3.19 40.97
CA LEU A 291 -6.50 -4.35 40.85
C LEU A 291 -7.61 -4.36 41.92
N ILE A 292 -8.65 -5.14 41.64
CA ILE A 292 -9.66 -5.60 42.61
C ILE A 292 -9.54 -7.13 42.77
N SER A 293 -9.46 -7.59 44.02
CA SER A 293 -9.43 -9.01 44.37
C SER A 293 -10.81 -9.58 44.65
N GLY A 294 -11.00 -10.87 44.32
CA GLY A 294 -12.20 -11.66 44.54
C GLY A 294 -12.51 -11.96 46.01
N GLY A 295 -13.52 -12.78 46.25
CA GLY A 295 -14.00 -13.12 47.60
C GLY A 295 -13.10 -14.08 48.40
N THR A 296 -12.01 -14.60 47.83
CA THR A 296 -11.07 -15.50 48.53
C THR A 296 -9.94 -14.67 49.15
N SER A 297 -9.42 -15.06 50.32
CA SER A 297 -8.23 -14.44 50.91
C SER A 297 -7.04 -15.40 50.90
N TYR A 298 -5.83 -14.86 50.84
CA TYR A 298 -4.56 -15.57 51.07
C TYR A 298 -4.18 -16.68 50.06
N THR A 299 -4.90 -16.84 48.95
CA THR A 299 -4.50 -17.78 47.88
C THR A 299 -3.39 -17.21 46.99
N ALA A 300 -3.49 -15.94 46.62
CA ALA A 300 -2.52 -15.24 45.77
C ALA A 300 -1.89 -14.07 46.54
N ALA A 301 -0.66 -13.71 46.19
CA ALA A 301 0.00 -12.50 46.64
C ALA A 301 0.60 -11.75 45.45
N PHE A 302 0.67 -10.42 45.54
CA PHE A 302 1.51 -9.63 44.64
C PHE A 302 2.78 -9.19 45.35
N ARG A 303 3.76 -8.71 44.57
CA ARG A 303 5.02 -8.16 45.10
C ARG A 303 4.95 -6.65 45.17
N TRP A 304 5.61 -6.05 46.15
CA TRP A 304 5.65 -4.59 46.31
C TRP A 304 7.00 -4.10 46.84
N THR A 305 7.27 -2.83 46.59
CA THR A 305 8.42 -2.07 47.10
C THR A 305 7.93 -0.93 47.97
N SER A 306 8.64 -0.61 49.05
CA SER A 306 8.25 0.46 49.97
C SER A 306 8.47 1.84 49.33
N VAL A 307 7.36 2.55 49.08
CA VAL A 307 7.34 3.95 48.63
C VAL A 307 6.26 4.68 49.42
N SER A 308 6.66 5.65 50.25
CA SER A 308 5.76 6.33 51.19
C SER A 308 4.51 6.90 50.51
N GLY A 309 3.34 6.58 51.07
CA GLY A 309 2.05 7.12 50.61
C GLY A 309 1.66 6.73 49.19
N SER A 310 2.30 5.71 48.60
CA SER A 310 2.15 5.35 47.19
C SER A 310 0.85 4.60 46.87
N ARG A 311 0.25 3.91 47.84
CA ARG A 311 -0.96 3.11 47.59
C ARG A 311 -2.21 3.77 48.16
N ARG A 312 -3.31 3.60 47.44
CA ARG A 312 -4.66 3.83 47.95
C ARG A 312 -5.43 2.51 47.88
N TYR A 313 -6.15 2.17 48.94
CA TYR A 313 -6.95 0.97 48.97
C TYR A 313 -8.22 1.13 49.80
N ASN A 314 -9.23 0.32 49.49
CA ASN A 314 -10.44 0.19 50.30
C ASN A 314 -11.11 -1.18 50.08
N THR A 315 -12.02 -1.53 50.98
CA THR A 315 -12.90 -2.68 50.79
C THR A 315 -13.89 -2.37 49.67
N ASN A 316 -14.09 -3.33 48.78
CA ASN A 316 -15.02 -3.22 47.65
C ASN A 316 -15.38 -4.65 47.22
N SER A 317 -16.66 -5.00 47.28
CA SER A 317 -17.12 -6.32 46.81
C SER A 317 -16.77 -6.54 45.35
N TYR A 318 -16.11 -7.66 45.04
CA TYR A 318 -15.76 -8.06 43.68
C TYR A 318 -16.99 -8.25 42.80
N ALA A 319 -18.06 -8.83 43.38
CA ALA A 319 -19.31 -9.10 42.69
C ALA A 319 -20.01 -7.80 42.22
N SER A 320 -19.84 -6.70 42.97
CA SER A 320 -20.39 -5.39 42.60
C SER A 320 -19.56 -4.68 41.51
N GLY A 321 -18.36 -5.19 41.20
CA GLY A 321 -17.38 -4.50 40.39
C GLY A 321 -16.72 -3.33 41.13
N PRO A 322 -15.65 -2.75 40.56
CA PRO A 322 -14.97 -1.62 41.16
C PRO A 322 -15.88 -0.37 41.19
N SER A 323 -16.02 0.27 42.34
CA SER A 323 -16.83 1.50 42.45
C SER A 323 -16.28 2.65 41.62
N ASP A 324 -17.17 3.50 41.11
CA ASP A 324 -16.86 4.75 40.42
C ASP A 324 -17.65 5.90 41.06
N PRO A 325 -17.00 6.89 41.71
CA PRO A 325 -15.55 7.07 41.86
C PRO A 325 -14.92 6.07 42.85
N PHE A 326 -13.59 6.16 43.04
CA PHE A 326 -12.81 5.23 43.86
C PHE A 326 -13.35 5.03 45.29
N GLY A 327 -13.92 6.09 45.88
CA GLY A 327 -14.44 6.11 47.25
C GLY A 327 -13.40 6.49 48.30
N ALA A 328 -13.79 6.51 49.57
CA ALA A 328 -12.87 6.76 50.68
C ALA A 328 -11.78 5.68 50.71
N ALA A 329 -10.52 6.11 50.85
CA ALA A 329 -9.36 5.24 50.73
C ALA A 329 -8.43 5.38 51.94
N SER A 330 -7.90 4.24 52.39
CA SER A 330 -6.73 4.20 53.26
C SER A 330 -5.46 4.36 52.42
N THR A 331 -4.40 4.84 53.07
CA THR A 331 -3.10 5.08 52.46
C THR A 331 -2.02 4.27 53.16
N ASP A 332 -1.12 3.66 52.40
CA ASP A 332 0.09 3.01 52.91
C ASP A 332 1.28 3.21 51.95
N SER A 333 2.38 2.50 52.21
CA SER A 333 3.64 2.63 51.48
C SER A 333 3.89 1.52 50.46
N GLU A 334 2.89 0.73 50.08
CA GLU A 334 3.12 -0.47 49.26
C GLU A 334 2.95 -0.17 47.77
N GLN A 335 4.05 0.07 47.06
CA GLN A 335 4.01 0.22 45.61
C GLN A 335 4.01 -1.14 44.94
N ILE A 336 2.88 -1.53 44.34
CA ILE A 336 2.67 -2.83 43.70
C ILE A 336 3.60 -2.97 42.48
N SER A 337 4.11 -4.18 42.24
CA SER A 337 4.81 -4.56 41.00
C SER A 337 3.76 -4.75 39.90
N ILE A 338 3.31 -3.64 39.33
CA ILE A 338 2.30 -3.58 38.27
C ILE A 338 2.63 -2.46 37.29
N TYR A 339 2.43 -2.70 36.00
CA TYR A 339 2.56 -1.68 34.97
C TYR A 339 1.48 -1.82 33.91
N ALA A 340 1.23 -0.72 33.18
CA ALA A 340 0.36 -0.68 32.02
C ALA A 340 1.19 -0.76 30.74
N THR A 341 0.67 -1.40 29.69
CA THR A 341 1.23 -1.35 28.33
C THR A 341 0.34 -0.48 27.46
N TYR A 342 0.93 0.51 26.78
CA TYR A 342 0.23 1.42 25.87
C TYR A 342 0.90 1.47 24.51
N SER A 343 0.13 1.81 23.47
CA SER A 343 0.60 2.08 22.11
C SER A 343 0.18 3.47 21.68
#